data_AF-A0A1T4XSH9-F1
#
_entry.id   AF-A0A1T4XSH9-F1
#
_cell.length_a   1.000
_cell.length_b   1.000
_cell.length_c   1.000
_cell.angle_alpha   90.00
_cell.angle_beta   90.00
_cell.angle_gamma   90.00
#
_symmetry.space_group_name_H-M   'P 1'
#
loop_
_entity.id
_entity.type
_entity.pdbx_description
1 polymer ?
#
loop_
_entity_poly.entity_id
_entity_poly.type
_entity_poly.pdbx_seq_one_letter_code
_entity_poly.pdbx_strand_id
1 'polypeptide(L)' 'MSKNPIAEITKISDQLPIVALQDIHERIADWLAGGGKHDDPYVWRQLRYVKSVAERVKVNGR' A
#
# COMPACT_ATOMS: atom_id res chain seq x y z
N MET A 1 -7.83 16.66 -8.15
CA MET A 1 -6.65 16.00 -7.54
C MET A 1 -6.49 14.64 -8.20
N SER A 2 -5.41 14.42 -8.96
CA SER A 2 -5.12 13.07 -9.46
C SER A 2 -4.86 12.17 -8.25
N LYS A 3 -5.60 11.07 -8.15
CA LYS A 3 -5.40 10.12 -7.06
C LYS A 3 -4.09 9.38 -7.38
N ASN A 4 -3.10 9.46 -6.50
CA ASN A 4 -1.84 8.72 -6.60
C ASN A 4 -1.86 7.63 -5.52
N PRO A 5 -1.74 6.33 -5.87
CA PRO A 5 -1.85 5.26 -4.89
C PRO A 5 -0.70 5.27 -3.88
N ILE A 6 0.49 5.76 -4.24
CA ILE A 6 1.61 5.92 -3.30
C ILE A 6 1.26 6.95 -2.22
N ALA A 7 0.72 8.10 -2.62
CA ALA A 7 0.30 9.13 -1.66
C ALA A 7 -0.80 8.61 -0.72
N GLU A 8 -1.70 7.75 -1.22
CA GLU A 8 -2.73 7.10 -0.41
C GLU A 8 -2.15 6.04 0.55
N ILE A 9 -1.12 5.29 0.15
CA ILE A 9 -0.39 4.35 1.02
C ILE A 9 0.30 5.12 2.15
N THR A 10 0.99 6.23 1.83
CA THR A 10 1.69 7.05 2.83
C THR A 10 0.75 7.55 3.94
N LYS A 11 -0.46 7.97 3.58
CA LYS A 11 -1.47 8.45 4.55
C LYS A 11 -1.94 7.42 5.57
N ILE A 12 -1.81 6.13 5.26
CA ILE A 12 -2.26 5.04 6.14
C ILE A 12 -1.10 4.21 6.68
N SER A 13 0.14 4.58 6.38
CA SER A 13 1.34 3.81 6.71
C SER A 13 1.54 3.63 8.22
N ASP A 14 1.07 4.59 9.01
CA ASP A 14 1.07 4.59 10.48
C ASP A 14 0.10 3.56 11.10
N GLN A 15 -0.91 3.12 10.33
CA GLN A 15 -1.92 2.16 10.76
C GLN A 15 -1.58 0.72 10.35
N LEU A 16 -0.46 0.52 9.65
CA LEU A 16 -0.08 -0.79 9.13
C LEU A 16 0.89 -1.51 10.06
N PRO A 17 0.77 -2.84 10.19
CA PRO A 17 1.85 -3.65 10.75
C PRO A 17 3.13 -3.46 9.94
N ILE A 18 4.27 -3.38 10.62
CA ILE A 18 5.59 -3.19 9.98
C ILE A 18 5.83 -4.19 8.85
N VAL A 19 5.45 -5.46 9.05
CA VAL A 19 5.59 -6.52 8.05
C VAL A 19 4.79 -6.21 6.78
N ALA A 20 3.57 -5.70 6.90
CA ALA A 20 2.73 -5.36 5.75
C ALA A 20 3.25 -4.10 5.02
N LEU A 21 3.77 -3.13 5.77
CA LEU A 21 4.40 -1.94 5.19
C LEU A 21 5.64 -2.32 4.38
N GLN A 22 6.48 -3.21 4.91
CA GLN A 22 7.70 -3.67 4.24
C GLN A 22 7.39 -4.49 2.98
N ASP A 23 6.48 -5.46 3.05
CA ASP A 23 6.08 -6.29 1.89
C ASP A 23 5.62 -5.42 0.70
N ILE A 24 4.88 -4.34 0.96
CA ILE A 24 4.37 -3.48 -0.10
C ILE A 24 5.41 -2.51 -0.63
N HIS A 25 6.32 -2.05 0.23
CA HIS A 25 7.46 -1.29 -0.24
C HIS A 25 8.29 -2.12 -1.22
N GLU A 26 8.61 -3.38 -0.89
CA GLU A 26 9.36 -4.29 -1.74
C GLU A 26 8.61 -4.60 -3.05
N ARG A 27 7.32 -4.97 -2.98
CA ARG A 27 6.48 -5.22 -4.16
C ARG A 27 6.41 -4.05 -5.13
N ILE A 28 6.27 -2.83 -4.61
CA ILE A 28 6.21 -1.62 -5.44
C ILE A 28 7.60 -1.32 -5.99
N ALA A 29 8.66 -1.45 -5.20
CA ALA A 29 10.02 -1.25 -5.66
C ALA A 29 10.38 -2.21 -6.82
N ASP A 30 10.05 -3.50 -6.70
CA ASP A 30 10.24 -4.50 -7.74
C ASP A 30 9.45 -4.16 -9.02
N TRP A 31 8.20 -3.72 -8.85
CA TRP A 31 7.36 -3.31 -9.97
C TRP A 31 7.96 -2.12 -10.74
N LEU A 32 8.45 -1.11 -10.00
CA LEU A 32 9.08 0.07 -10.59
C LEU A 32 10.43 -0.28 -11.24
N ALA A 33 11.22 -1.16 -10.64
CA ALA A 33 12.47 -1.66 -11.21
C ALA A 33 12.23 -2.41 -12.53
N GLY A 34 11.07 -3.07 -12.68
CA GLY A 34 10.63 -3.70 -13.92
C GLY A 34 10.08 -2.73 -14.99
N GLY A 35 10.12 -1.41 -14.75
CA GLY A 35 9.58 -0.39 -15.66
C GLY A 35 8.10 -0.07 -15.46
N GLY A 36 7.49 -0.58 -14.39
CA GLY A 36 6.16 -0.21 -13.97
C GLY A 36 6.07 1.24 -13.48
N LYS A 37 4.85 1.76 -13.39
CA LYS A 37 4.54 3.13 -12.95
C LYS A 37 3.74 3.14 -11.66
N HIS A 38 3.85 4.25 -10.93
CA HIS A 38 3.13 4.46 -9.68
C HIS A 38 1.61 4.39 -9.84
N ASP A 39 1.06 4.75 -10.99
CA ASP A 39 -0.38 4.78 -11.26
C ASP A 39 -0.91 3.49 -11.93
N ASP A 40 -0.05 2.49 -12.10
CA ASP A 40 -0.44 1.23 -12.72
C ASP A 40 -1.53 0.50 -11.90
N PRO A 41 -2.41 -0.26 -12.58
CA PRO A 41 -3.43 -1.08 -11.91
C PRO A 41 -2.88 -2.00 -10.81
N TYR A 42 -1.61 -2.42 -10.93
CA TYR A 42 -0.91 -3.20 -9.91
C TYR A 42 -0.75 -2.42 -8.60
N VAL A 43 -0.27 -1.18 -8.63
CA VAL A 43 -0.05 -0.36 -7.43
C VAL A 43 -1.38 -0.01 -6.76
N TRP A 44 -2.43 0.22 -7.55
CA TRP A 44 -3.80 0.36 -7.02
C TRP A 44 -4.31 -0.88 -6.29
N ARG A 45 -3.87 -2.07 -6.72
CA ARG A 45 -4.21 -3.34 -6.06
C ARG A 45 -3.50 -3.45 -4.71
N GLN A 46 -2.22 -3.05 -4.65
CA GLN A 46 -1.47 -2.99 -3.39
C GLN A 46 -2.15 -2.04 -2.40
N LEU A 47 -2.60 -0.86 -2.85
CA LEU A 47 -3.36 0.07 -2.00
C LEU A 47 -4.65 -0.54 -1.44
N ARG A 48 -5.42 -1.29 -2.24
CA ARG A 48 -6.66 -1.94 -1.75
C ARG A 48 -6.36 -3.01 -0.70
N TYR A 49 -5.26 -3.74 -0.89
CA TYR A 49 -4.80 -4.73 0.07
C TYR A 49 -4.44 -4.07 1.42
N VAL A 50 -3.62 -3.00 1.45
CA VAL A 50 -3.31 -2.33 2.73
C VAL A 50 -4.48 -1.67 3.41
N LYS A 51 -5.40 -1.08 2.66
CA LYS A 51 -6.64 -0.57 3.26
C LYS A 51 -7.37 -1.69 3.99
N SER A 52 -7.43 -2.88 3.40
CA SER A 52 -8.07 -4.04 4.04
C SER A 52 -7.30 -4.54 5.27
N VAL A 53 -5.97 -4.51 5.25
CA VAL A 53 -5.12 -4.88 6.39
C VAL A 53 -5.29 -3.89 7.54
N ALA A 54 -5.19 -2.59 7.28
CA ALA A 54 -5.35 -1.53 8.28
C ALA A 54 -6.71 -1.63 8.99
N GLU A 55 -7.79 -1.86 8.25
CA GLU A 55 -9.12 -2.01 8.84
C GLU A 55 -9.23 -3.25 9.74
N ARG A 56 -8.63 -4.38 9.34
CA ARG A 56 -8.61 -5.60 10.17
C ARG A 56 -7.81 -5.41 11.46
N VAL A 57 -6.69 -4.68 11.39
CA VAL A 57 -5.86 -4.39 12.57
C VAL A 57 -6.62 -3.50 13.55
N LYS A 58 -7.34 -2.47 13.07
CA LYS A 58 -8.20 -1.63 13.92
C LYS A 58 -9.31 -2.41 14.62
N VAL A 59 -9.90 -3.39 13.95
CA VAL A 59 -10.95 -4.25 14.53
C VAL A 59 -10.39 -5.15 15.62
N ASN A 60 -9.21 -5.74 15.40
CA ASN A 60 -8.59 -6.66 16.36
C ASN A 60 -7.98 -5.98 17.59
N GLY A 61 -7.74 -4.67 17.53
CA GLY A 61 -7.24 -3.86 18.65
C GLY A 61 -8.34 -3.25 19.53
N ARG A 62 -9.61 -3.57 19.30
CA ARG A 62 -10.76 -3.18 20.13
C ARG A 62 -11.14 -4.26 21.13
#